data_AF-A0ABD3R138-F1
#
_entry.id   AF-A0ABD3R138-F1
#
_cell.length_a   1.000
_cell.length_b   1.000
_cell.length_c   1.000
_cell.angle_alpha   90.00
_cell.angle_beta   90.00
_cell.angle_gamma   90.00
#
_symmetry.space_group_name_H-M   'P 1'
#
loop_
_entity.id
_entity.type
_entity.pdbx_description
1 polymer ?
#
loop_
_entity_poly.entity_id
_entity_poly.type
_entity_poly.pdbx_seq_one_letter_code
_entity_poly.pdbx_strand_id
1 'polypeptide(L)'
;MKDLQSNFDKKLADVKSKLFKVERELIESKGKNKSMEKKISVLQMKFKSHLLNESINSDAQVPDGTIKVSGAGIVQVNGLYIEHGKRDGVPQYVKTGIWDGSDVIFKLLRDDGWYILMYISIVDPDIAFYVHTNDDDTPPKKAGKMTMKV
;
A
#
# COMPACT_ATOMS: atom_id res chain seq x y z
N MET A 1 -47.23 21.03 -36.78
CA MET A 1 -46.22 21.62 -35.85
C MET A 1 -46.06 20.83 -34.55
N LYS A 2 -47.14 20.46 -33.84
CA LYS A 2 -47.05 19.71 -32.56
C LYS A 2 -46.34 18.35 -32.65
N ASP A 3 -46.52 17.60 -33.74
CA ASP A 3 -45.90 16.27 -33.89
C ASP A 3 -44.39 16.32 -34.12
N LEU A 4 -43.91 17.38 -34.78
CA LEU A 4 -42.48 17.59 -35.01
C LEU A 4 -41.75 17.90 -33.70
N GLN A 5 -42.37 18.75 -32.87
CA GLN A 5 -41.87 19.12 -31.53
C GLN A 5 -41.82 17.87 -30.63
N SER A 6 -42.90 17.08 -30.58
CA SER A 6 -42.96 15.84 -29.80
C SER A 6 -41.89 14.83 -30.20
N ASN A 7 -41.60 14.72 -31.50
CA ASN A 7 -40.57 13.80 -31.99
C ASN A 7 -39.16 14.29 -31.63
N PHE A 8 -38.95 15.61 -31.61
CA PHE A 8 -37.69 16.20 -31.16
C PHE A 8 -37.47 16.00 -29.66
N ASP A 9 -38.51 16.20 -28.84
CA ASP A 9 -38.44 16.02 -27.39
C ASP A 9 -38.16 14.55 -27.02
N LYS A 10 -38.77 13.60 -27.72
CA LYS A 10 -38.49 12.15 -27.56
C LYS A 10 -37.03 11.81 -27.88
N LYS A 11 -36.50 12.33 -28.99
CA LYS A 11 -35.09 12.14 -29.36
C LYS A 11 -34.15 12.77 -28.34
N LEU A 12 -34.48 13.96 -27.84
CA LEU A 12 -33.70 14.64 -26.83
C LEU A 12 -33.67 13.86 -25.51
N ALA A 13 -34.81 13.28 -25.10
CA ALA A 13 -34.88 12.41 -23.93
C ALA A 13 -34.04 11.13 -24.10
N ASP A 14 -34.09 10.50 -25.27
CA ASP A 14 -33.29 9.31 -25.59
C ASP A 14 -31.77 9.61 -25.55
N VAL A 15 -31.34 10.72 -26.15
CA VAL A 15 -29.94 11.17 -26.12
C VAL A 15 -29.48 11.45 -24.68
N LYS A 16 -30.30 12.13 -23.88
CA LYS A 16 -29.98 12.39 -22.46
C LYS A 16 -29.84 11.09 -21.68
N SER A 17 -30.75 10.14 -21.85
CA SER A 17 -30.68 8.83 -21.19
C SER A 17 -29.40 8.07 -21.56
N LYS A 18 -29.02 8.11 -22.84
CA LYS A 18 -27.77 7.47 -23.32
C LYS A 18 -26.54 8.15 -22.73
N LEU A 19 -26.53 9.48 -22.66
CA LEU A 19 -25.43 10.24 -22.06
C LEU A 19 -25.22 9.88 -20.59
N PHE A 20 -26.30 9.84 -19.80
CA PHE A 20 -26.23 9.42 -18.38
C PHE A 20 -25.67 8.01 -18.22
N LYS A 21 -26.02 7.08 -19.11
CA LYS A 21 -25.48 5.71 -19.07
C LYS A 21 -23.97 5.70 -19.34
N VAL A 22 -23.51 6.44 -20.34
CA VAL A 22 -22.08 6.56 -20.67
C VAL A 22 -21.29 7.19 -19.52
N GLU A 23 -21.83 8.24 -18.88
CA GLU A 23 -21.18 8.87 -17.73
C GLU A 23 -21.00 7.90 -16.56
N ARG A 24 -22.02 7.08 -16.27
CA ARG A 24 -21.96 6.05 -15.23
C ARG A 24 -20.89 5.00 -15.52
N GLU A 25 -20.86 4.47 -16.75
CA GLU A 25 -19.87 3.48 -17.18
C GLU A 25 -18.44 4.04 -17.11
N LEU A 26 -18.25 5.33 -17.41
CA LEU A 26 -16.96 6.00 -17.30
C LEU A 26 -16.50 6.11 -15.83
N ILE A 27 -17.40 6.45 -14.91
CA ILE A 27 -17.08 6.53 -13.46
C ILE A 27 -16.67 5.15 -12.95
N GLU A 28 -17.42 4.10 -13.29
CA GLU A 28 -17.11 2.72 -12.89
C GLU A 28 -15.76 2.26 -13.45
N SER A 29 -15.48 2.57 -14.72
CA SER A 29 -14.21 2.24 -15.37
C SER A 29 -13.02 2.95 -14.73
N LYS A 30 -13.16 4.23 -14.36
CA LYS A 30 -12.14 4.97 -13.61
C LYS A 30 -11.85 4.34 -12.25
N GLY A 31 -12.89 3.90 -11.53
CA GLY A 31 -12.74 3.19 -10.25
C GLY A 31 -11.94 1.89 -10.38
N LYS A 32 -12.27 1.08 -11.41
CA LYS A 32 -11.52 -0.15 -11.74
C LYS A 32 -10.06 0.15 -12.07
N ASN A 33 -9.79 1.22 -12.83
CA ASN A 33 -8.43 1.60 -13.21
C ASN A 33 -7.57 1.96 -11.98
N LYS A 34 -8.10 2.75 -11.06
CA LYS A 34 -7.43 3.07 -9.78
C LYS A 34 -7.12 1.81 -8.95
N SER A 35 -7.99 0.80 -8.99
CA SER A 35 -7.72 -0.50 -8.34
C SER A 35 -6.60 -1.27 -9.02
N MET A 36 -6.50 -1.24 -10.35
CA MET A 36 -5.44 -1.92 -11.10
C MET A 36 -4.08 -1.25 -10.88
N GLU A 37 -4.01 0.09 -10.87
CA GLU A 37 -2.79 0.84 -10.56
C GLU A 37 -2.20 0.44 -9.19
N LYS A 38 -3.06 0.31 -8.16
CA LYS A 38 -2.64 -0.17 -6.84
C LYS A 38 -2.07 -1.60 -6.89
N LYS A 39 -2.69 -2.51 -7.65
CA LYS A 39 -2.20 -3.90 -7.80
C LYS A 39 -0.84 -3.95 -8.50
N ILE A 40 -0.65 -3.15 -9.56
CA ILE A 40 0.61 -3.04 -10.28
C ILE A 40 1.72 -2.55 -9.34
N SER A 41 1.44 -1.52 -8.54
CA SER A 41 2.39 -1.00 -7.55
C SER A 41 2.84 -2.08 -6.55
N VAL A 42 1.91 -2.92 -6.05
CA VAL A 42 2.25 -4.04 -5.17
C VAL A 42 3.10 -5.11 -5.86
N LEU A 43 2.79 -5.46 -7.11
CA LEU A 43 3.59 -6.42 -7.87
C LEU A 43 5.01 -5.90 -8.11
N GLN A 44 5.16 -4.62 -8.45
CA GLN A 44 6.47 -3.98 -8.59
C GLN A 44 7.25 -4.01 -7.26
N MET A 45 6.57 -3.78 -6.12
CA MET A 45 7.19 -3.91 -4.81
C MET A 45 7.65 -5.33 -4.52
N LYS A 46 6.82 -6.35 -4.77
CA LYS A 46 7.18 -7.77 -4.60
C LYS A 46 8.38 -8.17 -5.46
N PHE A 47 8.43 -7.69 -6.69
CA PHE A 47 9.55 -7.96 -7.58
C PHE A 47 10.84 -7.30 -7.08
N LYS A 48 10.78 -6.03 -6.67
CA LYS A 48 11.93 -5.29 -6.14
C LYS A 48 12.47 -5.90 -4.85
N SER A 49 11.60 -6.33 -3.94
CA SER A 49 12.02 -6.97 -2.68
C SER A 49 12.65 -8.35 -2.91
N HIS A 50 12.14 -9.13 -3.88
CA HIS A 50 12.73 -10.42 -4.24
C HIS A 50 14.15 -10.24 -4.77
N LEU A 51 14.35 -9.32 -5.72
CA LEU A 51 15.67 -8.98 -6.26
C LEU A 51 16.65 -8.49 -5.18
N LEU A 52 16.15 -7.75 -4.18
CA LEU A 52 16.99 -7.30 -3.07
C LEU A 52 17.37 -8.45 -2.13
N ASN A 53 16.45 -9.37 -1.85
CA ASN A 53 16.73 -10.51 -0.97
C ASN A 53 17.76 -11.47 -1.56
N GLU A 54 17.80 -11.61 -2.89
CA GLU A 54 18.83 -12.41 -3.57
C GLU A 54 20.23 -11.79 -3.47
N SER A 55 20.36 -10.46 -3.36
CA SER A 55 21.66 -9.77 -3.31
C SER A 55 22.29 -9.71 -1.90
N ILE A 56 21.50 -9.94 -0.84
CA ILE A 56 21.94 -9.80 0.57
C ILE A 56 22.68 -11.04 1.11
N ASN A 57 22.88 -12.09 0.30
CA ASN A 57 23.77 -13.23 0.65
C ASN A 57 25.26 -12.93 0.46
N SER A 58 25.64 -11.66 0.32
CA SER A 58 27.01 -11.18 0.35
C SER A 58 27.10 -10.04 1.37
N ASP A 59 28.27 -9.76 1.94
CA ASP A 59 28.57 -8.64 2.88
C ASP A 59 28.32 -7.23 2.28
N ALA A 60 27.37 -7.11 1.35
CA ALA A 60 27.00 -5.90 0.64
C ALA A 60 26.41 -4.86 1.59
N GLN A 61 26.87 -3.62 1.42
CA GLN A 61 26.29 -2.43 2.03
C GLN A 61 24.77 -2.40 1.84
N VAL A 62 24.06 -2.00 2.89
CA VAL A 62 22.62 -1.71 2.86
C VAL A 62 22.37 -0.69 1.73
N PRO A 63 21.63 -1.04 0.66
CA PRO A 63 21.45 -0.16 -0.48
C PRO A 63 20.79 1.18 -0.09
N ASP A 64 21.13 2.26 -0.78
CA ASP A 64 20.47 3.57 -0.57
C ASP A 64 18.95 3.46 -0.69
N GLY A 65 18.24 4.22 0.15
CA GLY A 65 16.79 4.15 0.25
C GLY A 65 16.28 2.85 0.87
N THR A 66 17.11 2.13 1.65
CA THR A 66 16.69 0.97 2.42
C THR A 66 17.05 1.11 3.90
N ILE A 67 16.32 0.41 4.75
CA ILE A 67 16.53 0.41 6.20
C ILE A 67 16.43 -1.00 6.76
N LYS A 68 17.40 -1.37 7.60
CA LYS A 68 17.43 -2.67 8.27
C LYS A 68 16.68 -2.60 9.59
N VAL A 69 15.64 -3.41 9.72
CA VAL A 69 14.90 -3.61 10.97
C VAL A 69 15.40 -4.89 11.64
N SER A 70 15.79 -4.78 12.91
CA SER A 70 16.16 -5.91 13.74
C SER A 70 15.59 -5.77 15.15
N GLY A 71 15.31 -6.89 15.80
CA GLY A 71 14.81 -6.92 17.17
C GLY A 71 13.30 -6.67 17.29
N ALA A 72 12.52 -6.76 16.22
CA ALA A 72 11.06 -6.57 16.28
C ALA A 72 10.29 -7.68 17.03
N GLY A 73 10.96 -8.61 17.71
CA GLY A 73 10.37 -9.74 18.43
C GLY A 73 9.81 -10.86 17.54
N ILE A 74 9.48 -10.55 16.28
CA ILE A 74 8.97 -11.47 15.27
C ILE A 74 9.96 -11.57 14.12
N VAL A 75 10.40 -12.79 13.79
CA VAL A 75 11.43 -13.05 12.77
C VAL A 75 11.00 -12.53 11.39
N GLN A 76 9.75 -12.75 11.01
CA GLN A 76 9.18 -12.33 9.73
C GLN A 76 9.16 -10.80 9.56
N VAL A 77 9.10 -10.05 10.66
CA VAL A 77 9.07 -8.58 10.66
C VAL A 77 10.46 -7.99 10.48
N ASN A 78 11.50 -8.66 10.97
CA ASN A 78 12.88 -8.24 10.78
C ASN A 78 13.30 -8.35 9.30
N GLY A 79 14.31 -7.56 8.89
CA GLY A 79 14.89 -7.59 7.54
C GLY A 79 15.06 -6.20 6.93
N LEU A 80 15.34 -6.15 5.62
CA LEU A 80 15.46 -4.88 4.90
C LEU A 80 14.10 -4.39 4.41
N TYR A 81 13.83 -3.12 4.65
CA TYR A 81 12.69 -2.39 4.13
C TYR A 81 13.17 -1.37 3.11
N ILE A 82 12.40 -1.14 2.07
CA ILE A 82 12.72 -0.22 0.98
C ILE A 82 11.82 1.01 1.10
N GLU A 83 12.39 2.19 0.93
CA GLU A 83 11.62 3.44 0.93
C GLU A 83 10.54 3.39 -0.14
N HIS A 84 9.31 3.70 0.27
CA HIS A 84 8.12 3.67 -0.56
C HIS A 84 7.20 4.81 -0.18
N GLY A 85 7.55 5.98 -0.70
CA GLY A 85 6.78 7.22 -0.54
C GLY A 85 7.05 7.90 0.79
N LYS A 86 6.28 8.97 1.01
CA LYS A 86 6.35 9.80 2.22
C LYS A 86 4.96 10.02 2.75
N ARG A 87 4.84 10.12 4.07
CA ARG A 87 3.63 10.59 4.77
C ARG A 87 4.02 11.81 5.56
N ASP A 88 3.33 12.93 5.29
CA ASP A 88 3.58 14.20 5.98
C ASP A 88 5.07 14.64 5.92
N GLY A 89 5.72 14.36 4.78
CA GLY A 89 7.14 14.65 4.54
C GLY A 89 8.11 13.59 5.07
N VAL A 90 7.65 12.64 5.89
CA VAL A 90 8.48 11.60 6.51
C VAL A 90 8.51 10.33 5.65
N PRO A 91 9.69 9.76 5.36
CA PRO A 91 9.80 8.52 4.59
C PRO A 91 9.03 7.35 5.21
N GLN A 92 8.38 6.58 4.36
CA GLN A 92 7.79 5.29 4.71
C GLN A 92 8.57 4.18 4.03
N TYR A 93 8.65 3.01 4.66
CA TYR A 93 9.37 1.88 4.11
C TYR A 93 8.49 0.64 4.08
N VAL A 94 8.74 -0.25 3.12
CA VAL A 94 7.97 -1.49 2.94
C VAL A 94 8.88 -2.69 2.78
N LYS A 95 8.41 -3.83 3.27
CA LYS A 95 9.02 -5.14 3.08
C LYS A 95 7.91 -6.14 2.81
N THR A 96 8.10 -7.02 1.84
CA THR A 96 7.17 -8.15 1.63
C THR A 96 7.62 -9.36 2.43
N GLY A 97 6.70 -10.26 2.76
CA GLY A 97 7.02 -11.53 3.38
C GLY A 97 5.84 -12.49 3.36
N ILE A 98 5.98 -13.59 4.10
CA ILE A 98 4.94 -14.59 4.27
C ILE A 98 4.50 -14.59 5.74
N TRP A 99 3.19 -14.54 5.96
CA TRP A 99 2.56 -14.71 7.27
C TRP A 99 1.43 -15.74 7.14
N ASP A 100 1.50 -16.80 7.93
CA ASP A 100 0.50 -17.88 7.93
C ASP A 100 0.18 -18.40 6.50
N GLY A 101 1.24 -18.67 5.72
CA GLY A 101 1.13 -19.15 4.34
C GLY A 101 0.65 -18.11 3.32
N SER A 102 0.35 -16.89 3.74
CA SER A 102 -0.14 -15.80 2.88
C SER A 102 0.93 -14.75 2.61
N ASP A 103 0.95 -14.21 1.40
CA ASP A 103 1.77 -13.05 1.06
C ASP A 103 1.30 -11.82 1.83
N VAL A 104 2.22 -11.15 2.51
CA VAL A 104 1.94 -9.91 3.26
C VAL A 104 2.91 -8.79 2.93
N ILE A 105 2.47 -7.56 3.18
CA ILE A 105 3.31 -6.36 3.16
C ILE A 105 3.45 -5.85 4.59
N PHE A 106 4.69 -5.74 5.06
CA PHE A 106 5.04 -5.00 6.25
C PHE A 106 5.36 -3.56 5.87
N LYS A 107 4.71 -2.59 6.50
CA LYS A 107 4.94 -1.16 6.32
C LYS A 107 5.52 -0.57 7.60
N LEU A 108 6.72 -0.02 7.49
CA LEU A 108 7.38 0.76 8.52
C LEU A 108 7.09 2.25 8.28
N LEU A 109 6.57 2.94 9.30
CA LEU A 109 6.28 4.37 9.23
C LEU A 109 6.59 5.07 10.54
N ARG A 110 6.79 6.38 10.47
CA ARG A 110 6.97 7.27 11.61
C ARG A 110 5.75 8.18 11.73
N ASP A 111 5.25 8.32 12.94
CA ASP A 111 4.25 9.32 13.36
C ASP A 111 4.76 9.88 14.71
N ASP A 112 4.01 9.79 15.81
CA ASP A 112 4.51 10.02 17.19
C ASP A 112 5.50 8.95 17.71
N GLY A 113 6.02 8.13 16.79
CA GLY A 113 6.80 6.94 17.09
C GLY A 113 7.02 6.07 15.85
N TRP A 114 7.80 5.00 15.97
CA TRP A 114 7.98 4.02 14.89
C TRP A 114 6.91 2.94 14.96
N TYR A 115 6.25 2.70 13.83
CA TYR A 115 5.20 1.71 13.67
C TYR A 115 5.55 0.69 12.59
N ILE A 116 5.28 -0.59 12.86
CA ILE A 116 5.28 -1.63 11.83
C ILE A 116 3.89 -2.23 11.72
N LEU A 117 3.28 -2.07 10.55
CA LEU A 117 1.95 -2.55 10.20
C LEU A 117 2.06 -3.69 9.20
N MET A 118 1.18 -4.67 9.28
CA MET A 118 1.06 -5.77 8.32
C MET A 118 -0.26 -5.69 7.57
N TYR A 119 -0.15 -5.93 6.27
CA TYR A 119 -1.23 -5.94 5.31
C TYR A 119 -1.25 -7.31 4.64
N ILE A 120 -2.24 -8.14 4.97
CA ILE A 120 -2.66 -9.33 4.22
C ILE A 120 -3.49 -8.87 2.99
N SER A 121 -4.21 -7.76 3.12
CA SER A 121 -4.91 -7.09 2.02
C SER A 121 -4.46 -5.64 1.79
N ILE A 122 -4.71 -5.10 0.59
CA ILE A 122 -4.29 -3.74 0.21
C ILE A 122 -5.19 -2.62 0.77
N VAL A 123 -6.22 -2.96 1.54
CA VAL A 123 -7.26 -2.00 1.93
C VAL A 123 -6.96 -1.45 3.32
N ASP A 124 -6.66 -2.31 4.29
CA ASP A 124 -6.39 -1.94 5.69
C ASP A 124 -5.34 -2.86 6.31
N PRO A 125 -4.57 -2.39 7.31
CA PRO A 125 -3.62 -3.24 8.00
C PRO A 125 -4.37 -4.24 8.88
N ASP A 126 -4.09 -5.52 8.69
CA ASP A 126 -4.69 -6.60 9.47
C ASP A 126 -4.11 -6.66 10.89
N ILE A 127 -2.83 -6.30 11.07
CA ILE A 127 -2.14 -6.38 12.38
C ILE A 127 -1.11 -5.25 12.52
N ALA A 128 -1.01 -4.66 13.71
CA ALA A 128 0.11 -3.80 14.11
C ALA A 128 1.08 -4.57 15.02
N PHE A 129 2.35 -4.65 14.64
CA PHE A 129 3.36 -5.46 15.35
C PHE A 129 4.27 -4.64 16.26
N TYR A 130 4.56 -3.39 15.91
CA TYR A 130 5.54 -2.60 16.65
C TYR A 130 5.08 -1.18 16.85
N VAL A 131 5.28 -0.67 18.06
CA VAL A 131 5.08 0.72 18.45
C VAL A 131 6.26 1.11 19.32
N HIS A 132 7.02 2.13 18.91
CA HIS A 132 8.04 2.74 19.76
C HIS A 132 7.80 4.23 19.87
N THR A 133 7.39 4.64 21.07
CA THR A 133 6.93 6.00 21.39
C THR A 133 8.07 6.93 21.81
N ASN A 134 9.33 6.49 21.74
CA ASN A 134 10.45 7.36 22.07
C ASN A 134 10.95 8.09 20.81
N ASP A 135 11.34 9.35 21.02
CA ASP A 135 11.80 10.31 20.00
C ASP A 135 13.11 9.92 19.29
N ASP A 136 13.62 8.70 19.44
CA ASP A 136 14.78 8.25 18.69
C ASP A 136 14.52 8.32 17.18
N ASP A 137 15.37 9.07 16.48
CA ASP A 137 15.36 9.29 15.02
C ASP A 137 15.59 8.00 14.21
N THR A 138 15.90 6.88 14.89
CA THR A 138 16.22 5.63 14.21
C THR A 138 15.18 4.56 14.52
N PRO A 139 14.71 3.80 13.50
CA PRO A 139 13.80 2.69 13.73
C PRO A 139 14.47 1.64 14.61
N PRO A 140 13.70 0.73 15.21
CA PRO A 140 14.21 -0.29 16.13
C PRO A 140 15.49 -0.97 15.65
N LYS A 141 16.55 -0.81 16.45
CA LYS A 141 17.82 -1.55 16.34
C LYS A 141 17.96 -2.62 17.44
N LYS A 142 17.12 -2.56 18.48
CA LYS A 142 17.09 -3.46 19.65
C LYS A 142 15.65 -3.67 20.12
N ALA A 143 15.38 -4.82 20.75
CA ALA A 143 14.03 -5.27 21.09
C ALA A 143 13.31 -4.35 22.09
N GLY A 144 12.15 -3.85 21.68
CA GLY A 144 11.15 -3.20 22.54
C GLY A 144 9.98 -4.14 22.80
N LYS A 145 9.38 -4.07 24.01
CA LYS A 145 8.22 -4.89 24.38
C LYS A 145 7.04 -4.65 23.43
N MET A 146 6.52 -5.73 22.86
CA MET A 146 5.30 -5.78 22.06
C MET A 146 4.06 -5.63 22.94
N THR A 147 3.12 -4.78 22.53
CA THR A 147 1.70 -4.87 22.93
C THR A 147 0.90 -5.30 21.71
N MET A 148 0.50 -6.57 21.71
CA MET A 148 -0.49 -7.10 20.77
C MET A 148 -1.86 -6.52 21.19
N LYS A 149 -2.44 -5.63 20.37
CA LYS A 149 -3.88 -5.35 20.47
C LYS A 149 -4.58 -6.29 19.51
N VAL A 150 -5.20 -7.32 20.08
CA VAL A 150 -6.19 -8.18 19.41
C VAL A 150 -7.52 -7.45 19.38
#